data_AF-A0A1U8Q274-F1
#
_entry.id   AF-A0A1U8Q274-F1
#
_cell.length_a   1.000
_cell.length_b   1.000
_cell.length_c   1.000
_cell.angle_alpha   90.00
_cell.angle_beta   90.00
_cell.angle_gamma   90.00
#
_symmetry.space_group_name_H-M   'P 1'
#
loop_
_entity.id
_entity.type
_entity.pdbx_description
1 polymer ?
#
loop_
_entity_poly.entity_id
_entity_poly.type
_entity_poly.pdbx_seq_one_letter_code
_entity_poly.pdbx_strand_id
1 'polypeptide(L)'
;MVLWGYLFLSFCISDDNASVKVTARVLQIGEIIEMVGDLLIAADGCLSKIRQSFLPYLKLRYSGYAAWRGVLDFSGDENSDILVGIRKAYLIWTRLPATRCVATIGSSVHSSAPSGMHQRAAAQATPTARQRAAAQAARTAR
;
A
#
# COMPACT_ATOMS: atom_id res chain seq x y z
N MET A 1 -5.33 -20.33 -20.44
CA MET A 1 -4.35 -19.33 -20.92
C MET A 1 -4.49 -18.08 -20.06
N VAL A 2 -3.38 -17.47 -19.60
CA VAL A 2 -3.41 -16.23 -18.80
C VAL A 2 -2.84 -15.10 -19.65
N LEU A 3 -3.58 -13.99 -19.76
CA LEU A 3 -3.19 -12.81 -20.54
C LEU A 3 -2.72 -11.70 -19.59
N TRP A 4 -1.43 -11.39 -19.63
CA TRP A 4 -0.82 -10.33 -18.82
C TRP A 4 -0.77 -9.00 -19.57
N GLY A 5 -0.80 -7.89 -18.83
CA GLY A 5 -0.70 -6.56 -19.44
C GLY A 5 -1.98 -6.07 -20.12
N TYR A 6 -3.14 -6.63 -19.78
CA TYR A 6 -4.44 -6.19 -20.26
C TYR A 6 -5.18 -5.42 -19.17
N LEU A 7 -5.63 -4.20 -19.48
CA LEU A 7 -6.39 -3.35 -18.58
C LEU A 7 -7.87 -3.34 -19.00
N PHE A 8 -8.74 -3.79 -18.11
CA PHE A 8 -10.19 -3.75 -18.29
C PHE A 8 -10.71 -2.31 -18.52
N LEU A 9 -11.59 -2.14 -19.51
CA LEU A 9 -12.26 -0.87 -19.80
C LEU A 9 -13.77 -0.94 -19.54
N SER A 10 -14.46 -1.88 -20.19
CA SER A 10 -15.92 -2.04 -20.13
C SER A 10 -16.33 -3.47 -20.49
N PHE A 11 -17.60 -3.80 -20.24
CA PHE A 11 -18.22 -5.03 -20.72
C PHE A 11 -19.64 -4.75 -21.20
N CYS A 12 -20.14 -5.63 -22.06
CA CYS A 12 -21.55 -5.70 -22.47
C CYS A 12 -22.00 -7.16 -22.42
N ILE A 13 -23.19 -7.40 -21.88
CA ILE A 13 -23.84 -8.71 -21.91
C ILE A 13 -24.67 -8.78 -23.19
N SER A 14 -24.65 -9.92 -23.90
CA SER A 14 -25.50 -10.11 -25.08
C SER A 14 -26.98 -10.12 -24.72
N ASP A 15 -27.85 -9.79 -25.68
CA ASP A 15 -29.31 -9.68 -25.46
C ASP A 15 -29.95 -11.00 -25.00
N ASP A 16 -29.39 -12.12 -25.45
CA ASP A 16 -29.77 -13.48 -25.06
C ASP A 16 -29.15 -13.95 -23.72
N ASN A 17 -28.32 -13.10 -23.09
CA ASN A 17 -27.51 -13.41 -21.91
C ASN A 17 -26.60 -14.63 -22.04
N ALA A 18 -26.33 -15.10 -23.27
CA ALA A 18 -25.48 -16.26 -23.52
C ALA A 18 -23.99 -15.92 -23.41
N SER A 19 -23.62 -14.66 -23.57
CA SER A 19 -22.22 -14.24 -23.63
C SER A 19 -21.98 -12.86 -23.02
N VAL A 20 -20.73 -12.62 -22.65
CA VAL A 20 -20.21 -11.34 -22.22
C VAL A 20 -19.05 -10.95 -23.12
N LYS A 21 -19.16 -9.76 -23.70
CA LYS A 21 -18.08 -9.11 -24.42
C LYS A 21 -17.34 -8.17 -23.47
N VAL A 22 -16.02 -8.32 -23.39
CA VAL A 22 -15.13 -7.49 -22.59
C VAL A 22 -14.22 -6.68 -23.51
N THR A 23 -14.11 -5.39 -23.24
CA THR A 23 -13.18 -4.49 -23.92
C THR A 23 -11.98 -4.24 -22.99
N ALA A 24 -10.78 -4.49 -23.49
CA ALA A 24 -9.54 -4.33 -22.74
C ALA A 24 -8.48 -3.59 -23.55
N ARG A 25 -7.61 -2.85 -22.86
CA ARG A 25 -6.46 -2.17 -23.46
C ARG A 25 -5.18 -2.96 -23.23
N VAL A 26 -4.41 -3.20 -24.28
CA VAL A 26 -3.08 -3.80 -24.19
C VAL A 26 -2.09 -2.73 -23.75
N LEU A 27 -1.50 -2.87 -22.56
CA LEU A 27 -0.65 -1.81 -21.97
C LEU A 27 0.63 -1.55 -22.75
N GLN A 28 1.17 -2.56 -23.44
CA GLN A 28 2.43 -2.44 -24.18
C GLN A 28 2.30 -1.61 -25.45
N ILE A 29 1.20 -1.77 -26.19
CA ILE A 29 1.00 -1.17 -27.51
C ILE A 29 -0.14 -0.14 -27.55
N GLY A 30 -0.94 -0.04 -26.49
CA GLY A 30 -2.05 0.91 -26.37
C GLY A 30 -3.33 0.51 -27.11
N GLU A 31 -3.31 -0.57 -27.89
CA GLU A 31 -4.47 -1.06 -28.63
C GLU A 31 -5.61 -1.52 -27.73
N ILE A 32 -6.83 -1.38 -28.24
CA ILE A 32 -8.04 -1.87 -27.59
C ILE A 32 -8.48 -3.13 -28.33
N ILE A 33 -8.70 -4.19 -27.56
CA ILE A 33 -9.18 -5.47 -28.08
C ILE A 33 -10.47 -5.88 -27.40
N GLU A 34 -11.23 -6.73 -28.07
CA GLU A 34 -12.44 -7.35 -27.54
C GLU A 34 -12.22 -8.84 -27.29
N MET A 35 -12.76 -9.33 -26.18
CA MET A 35 -12.78 -10.74 -25.81
C MET A 35 -14.23 -11.14 -25.56
N VAL A 36 -14.61 -12.34 -25.98
CA VAL A 36 -15.96 -12.90 -25.75
C VAL A 36 -15.83 -14.16 -24.91
N GLY A 37 -16.72 -14.34 -23.94
CA GLY A 37 -16.84 -15.57 -23.18
C GLY A 37 -18.20 -15.68 -22.48
N ASP A 38 -18.50 -16.85 -21.93
CA ASP A 38 -19.82 -17.12 -21.33
C ASP A 38 -19.96 -16.58 -19.90
N LEU A 39 -18.82 -16.35 -19.21
CA LEU A 39 -18.79 -15.91 -17.81
C LEU A 39 -17.71 -14.84 -17.57
N LEU A 40 -18.11 -13.73 -16.92
CA LEU A 40 -17.20 -12.70 -16.44
C LEU A 40 -17.13 -12.71 -14.90
N ILE A 41 -15.95 -13.00 -14.35
CA ILE A 41 -15.69 -12.96 -12.91
C ILE A 41 -14.95 -11.66 -12.55
N ALA A 42 -15.58 -10.83 -11.72
CA ALA A 42 -15.01 -9.56 -11.25
C ALA A 42 -13.99 -9.77 -10.11
N ALA A 43 -12.73 -10.01 -10.48
CA ALA A 43 -11.60 -10.14 -9.54
C ALA A 43 -10.59 -8.98 -9.65
N ASP A 44 -11.05 -7.77 -10.02
CA ASP A 44 -10.25 -6.57 -10.33
C ASP A 44 -9.95 -5.67 -9.10
N GLY A 45 -10.16 -6.20 -7.89
CA GLY A 45 -9.70 -5.59 -6.64
C GLY A 45 -10.61 -4.50 -6.04
N CYS A 46 -10.08 -3.74 -5.08
CA CYS A 46 -10.87 -2.82 -4.27
C CYS A 46 -11.46 -1.64 -5.05
N LEU A 47 -10.80 -1.22 -6.14
CA LEU A 47 -11.27 -0.16 -7.04
C LEU A 47 -11.99 -0.71 -8.27
N SER A 48 -12.55 -1.93 -8.15
CA SER A 48 -13.24 -2.64 -9.23
C SER A 48 -14.16 -1.72 -10.04
N LYS A 49 -13.92 -1.66 -11.36
CA LYS A 49 -14.80 -0.95 -12.30
C LYS A 49 -16.03 -1.79 -12.63
N ILE A 50 -15.88 -3.11 -12.67
CA ILE A 50 -16.99 -4.03 -12.91
C ILE A 50 -18.03 -3.88 -11.79
N ARG A 51 -17.60 -3.87 -10.52
CA ARG A 51 -18.48 -3.60 -9.38
C ARG A 51 -19.20 -2.26 -9.50
N GLN A 52 -18.54 -1.22 -9.98
CA GLN A 52 -19.15 0.10 -10.16
C GLN A 52 -20.26 0.10 -11.22
N SER A 53 -20.17 -0.74 -12.26
CA SER A 53 -21.27 -0.90 -13.23
C SER A 53 -22.54 -1.48 -12.60
N PHE A 54 -22.40 -2.42 -11.64
CA PHE A 54 -23.55 -3.03 -10.94
C PHE A 54 -24.03 -2.21 -9.74
N LEU A 55 -23.12 -1.54 -9.03
CA LEU A 55 -23.39 -0.78 -7.80
C LEU A 55 -22.81 0.65 -7.91
N PRO A 56 -23.33 1.50 -8.82
CA PRO A 56 -22.73 2.80 -9.14
C PRO A 56 -22.72 3.78 -7.98
N TYR A 57 -23.63 3.61 -7.02
CA TYR A 57 -23.76 4.50 -5.86
C TYR A 57 -22.95 4.03 -4.64
N LEU A 58 -22.35 2.83 -4.69
CA LEU A 58 -21.55 2.31 -3.59
C LEU A 58 -20.19 3.02 -3.54
N LYS A 59 -20.03 3.94 -2.59
CA LYS A 59 -18.79 4.70 -2.37
C LYS A 59 -17.94 4.08 -1.27
N LEU A 60 -16.63 4.01 -1.52
CA LEU A 60 -15.64 3.69 -0.47
C LEU A 60 -15.67 4.77 0.60
N ARG A 61 -15.63 4.35 1.87
CA ARG A 61 -15.50 5.24 3.01
C ARG A 61 -14.14 5.01 3.66
N TYR A 62 -13.40 6.09 3.87
CA TYR A 62 -12.16 6.02 4.62
C TYR A 62 -12.45 5.52 6.03
N SER A 63 -11.66 4.57 6.53
CA SER A 63 -11.88 3.96 7.84
C SER A 63 -11.50 4.89 9.01
N GLY A 64 -10.89 6.04 8.75
CA GLY A 64 -10.35 6.94 9.78
C GLY A 64 -8.92 6.59 10.23
N TYR A 65 -8.32 5.54 9.66
CA TYR A 65 -6.99 5.05 10.04
C TYR A 65 -6.07 4.92 8.83
N ALA A 66 -4.79 5.24 9.02
CA ALA A 66 -3.72 4.95 8.09
C ALA A 66 -2.68 4.03 8.74
N ALA A 67 -1.98 3.25 7.93
CA ALA A 67 -0.98 2.30 8.36
C ALA A 67 0.39 2.64 7.75
N TRP A 68 1.41 2.81 8.60
CA TRP A 68 2.80 2.88 8.16
C TRP A 68 3.34 1.47 7.99
N ARG A 69 3.80 1.13 6.78
CA ARG A 69 4.40 -0.18 6.47
C ARG A 69 5.81 0.04 5.95
N GLY A 70 6.75 -0.77 6.44
CA GLY A 70 8.13 -0.78 5.99
C GLY A 70 8.74 -2.16 6.18
N VAL A 71 9.82 -2.42 5.45
CA VAL A 71 10.67 -3.59 5.64
C VAL A 71 12.00 -3.10 6.17
N LEU A 72 12.41 -3.63 7.32
CA LEU A 72 13.73 -3.37 7.89
C LEU A 72 14.58 -4.62 7.72
N ASP A 73 15.73 -4.45 7.05
CA ASP A 73 16.75 -5.48 6.91
C ASP A 73 17.71 -5.39 8.09
N PHE A 74 17.88 -6.50 8.79
CA PHE A 74 18.76 -6.61 9.97
C PHE A 74 20.00 -7.45 9.70
N SER A 75 20.28 -7.80 8.43
CA SER A 75 21.48 -8.55 8.09
C SER A 75 22.74 -7.79 8.56
N GLY A 76 23.50 -8.43 9.46
CA GLY A 76 24.74 -7.87 10.04
C GLY A 76 24.58 -7.05 11.32
N ASP A 77 23.36 -6.83 11.83
CA ASP A 77 23.13 -6.09 13.09
C ASP A 77 21.93 -6.65 13.89
N GLU A 78 21.98 -7.95 14.15
CA GLU A 78 20.91 -8.73 14.79
C GLU A 78 20.72 -8.45 16.29
N ASN A 79 21.62 -7.67 16.90
CA ASN A 79 21.56 -7.30 18.32
C ASN A 79 21.40 -5.79 18.56
N SER A 80 21.07 -5.02 17.51
CA SER A 80 20.81 -3.58 17.69
C SER A 80 19.70 -3.32 18.73
N ASP A 81 19.91 -2.28 19.54
CA ASP A 81 18.92 -1.82 20.53
C ASP A 81 17.56 -1.53 19.89
N ILE A 82 17.55 -1.14 18.62
CA ILE A 82 16.36 -0.91 17.81
C ILE A 82 15.59 -2.22 17.60
N LEU A 83 16.25 -3.31 17.20
CA LEU A 83 15.59 -4.61 17.02
C LEU A 83 15.05 -5.15 18.34
N VAL A 84 15.82 -5.02 19.42
CA VAL A 84 15.39 -5.41 20.78
C VAL A 84 14.16 -4.60 21.20
N GLY A 85 14.17 -3.29 20.95
CA GLY A 85 13.05 -2.39 21.22
C GLY A 85 11.79 -2.75 20.42
N ILE A 86 11.93 -2.99 19.12
CA ILE A 86 10.82 -3.39 18.24
C ILE A 86 10.24 -4.74 18.67
N ARG A 87 11.09 -5.75 18.95
CA ARG A 87 10.64 -7.07 19.41
C ARG A 87 9.89 -7.00 20.73
N LYS A 88 10.36 -6.18 21.68
CA LYS A 88 9.67 -5.94 22.96
C LYS A 88 8.32 -5.24 22.77
N ALA A 89 8.25 -4.20 21.94
CA ALA A 89 7.04 -3.41 21.74
C ALA A 89 5.96 -4.12 20.90
N TYR A 90 6.36 -4.99 19.97
CA TYR A 90 5.47 -5.63 19.00
C TYR A 90 5.56 -7.16 19.04
N LEU A 91 5.71 -7.72 20.25
CA LEU A 91 5.97 -9.15 20.51
C LEU A 91 4.94 -10.11 19.87
N ILE A 92 3.71 -9.63 19.58
CA ILE A 92 2.66 -10.43 18.94
C ILE A 92 2.86 -10.60 17.42
N TRP A 93 3.70 -9.77 16.77
CA TRP A 93 3.94 -9.78 15.32
C TRP A 93 5.30 -10.38 14.91
N THR A 94 6.21 -10.63 15.85
CA THR A 94 7.61 -10.98 15.57
C THR A 94 7.94 -12.48 15.69
N ARG A 95 6.94 -13.36 15.84
CA ARG A 95 7.15 -14.81 16.01
C ARG A 95 7.42 -15.58 14.70
N LEU A 96 7.71 -14.90 13.60
CA LEU A 96 8.14 -15.54 12.35
C LEU A 96 9.67 -15.56 12.25
N PRO A 97 10.29 -16.70 11.94
CA PRO A 97 11.72 -16.80 11.72
C PRO A 97 12.04 -16.22 10.34
N ALA A 98 12.21 -14.90 10.25
CA ALA A 98 12.84 -14.27 9.11
C ALA A 98 13.41 -12.92 9.52
N THR A 99 14.59 -12.62 9.01
CA THR A 99 15.38 -11.37 9.06
C THR A 99 14.66 -10.11 8.59
N ARG A 100 13.32 -10.14 8.45
CA ARG A 100 12.46 -9.04 7.99
C ARG A 100 11.20 -8.98 8.84
N CYS A 101 11.02 -7.88 9.58
CA CYS A 101 9.78 -7.58 10.28
C CYS A 101 8.93 -6.61 9.45
N VAL A 102 7.63 -6.88 9.34
CA VAL A 102 6.64 -5.92 8.81
C VAL A 102 5.89 -5.33 10.01
N ALA A 103 6.20 -4.09 10.36
CA ALA A 103 5.43 -3.35 11.35
C ALA A 103 4.31 -2.57 10.65
N THR A 104 3.12 -2.56 11.25
CA THR A 104 2.04 -1.63 10.91
C THR A 104 1.82 -0.70 12.09
N ILE A 105 2.19 0.58 11.96
CA ILE A 105 1.84 1.60 12.95
C ILE A 105 0.57 2.29 12.45
N GLY A 106 -0.51 2.20 13.22
CA GLY A 106 -1.76 2.91 12.93
C GLY A 106 -1.67 4.37 13.37
N SER A 107 -2.04 5.31 12.51
CA SER A 107 -2.35 6.69 12.92
C SER A 107 -3.83 6.96 12.68
N SER A 108 -4.57 7.37 13.71
CA SER A 108 -5.90 7.94 13.55
C SER A 108 -5.77 9.32 12.94
N VAL A 109 -6.40 9.57 11.79
CA VAL A 109 -6.45 10.90 11.20
C VAL A 109 -7.87 11.42 11.42
N HIS A 110 -8.05 12.29 12.42
CA HIS A 110 -9.33 12.97 12.62
C HIS A 110 -9.61 13.86 11.40
N SER A 111 -10.71 13.59 10.68
CA SER A 111 -11.12 14.38 9.52
C SER A 111 -11.79 15.67 9.96
N SER A 112 -11.00 16.70 10.18
CA SER A 112 -11.47 18.08 10.11
C SER A 112 -10.55 18.83 9.15
N ALA A 113 -10.89 18.84 7.87
CA ALA A 113 -10.26 19.75 6.91
C ALA A 113 -11.08 21.06 6.87
N PRO A 114 -10.39 22.20 6.70
CA PRO A 114 -10.44 22.80 5.38
C PRO A 114 -9.06 22.91 4.72
N SER A 115 -9.13 22.86 3.40
CA SER A 115 -8.16 23.14 2.35
C SER A 115 -6.93 23.97 2.76
N GLY A 116 -5.73 23.47 2.44
CA GLY A 116 -4.56 24.33 2.21
C GLY A 116 -3.33 24.15 3.12
N MET A 117 -3.24 23.10 3.94
CA MET A 117 -2.05 22.92 4.79
C MET A 117 -1.46 21.51 4.64
N HIS A 118 -0.34 21.41 3.92
CA HIS A 118 0.54 20.25 4.00
C HIS A 118 1.03 20.10 5.44
N GLN A 119 0.37 19.27 6.24
CA GLN A 119 0.93 18.84 7.52
C GLN A 119 2.14 17.96 7.24
N ARG A 120 3.33 18.58 7.24
CA ARG A 120 4.60 17.86 7.37
C ARG A 120 4.62 17.24 8.76
N ALA A 121 4.27 15.95 8.85
CA ALA A 121 4.62 15.15 10.01
C ALA A 121 6.13 14.91 9.96
N ALA A 122 6.90 15.84 10.54
CA ALA A 122 8.32 15.62 10.77
C ALA A 122 8.44 14.59 11.90
N ALA A 123 8.79 13.36 11.56
CA ALA A 123 9.39 12.45 12.52
C ALA A 123 10.70 13.10 12.98
N GLN A 124 10.72 13.67 14.18
CA GLN A 124 11.95 14.13 14.80
C GLN A 124 12.80 12.89 15.08
N ALA A 125 13.68 12.55 14.15
CA ALA A 125 14.70 11.54 14.38
C ALA A 125 15.60 12.06 15.51
N THR A 126 15.51 11.45 16.68
CA THR A 126 16.41 11.77 17.78
C THR A 126 17.82 11.39 17.32
N PRO A 127 18.80 12.31 17.35
CA PRO A 127 20.13 12.03 16.83
C PRO A 127 20.74 10.85 17.58
N THR A 128 21.34 9.94 16.82
CA THR A 128 22.00 8.74 17.35
C THR A 128 23.15 9.11 18.27
N ALA A 129 23.56 8.21 19.16
CA ALA A 129 24.69 8.45 20.08
C ALA A 129 25.96 8.89 19.35
N ARG A 130 26.20 8.36 18.13
CA ARG A 130 27.31 8.74 17.25
C ARG A 130 27.22 10.19 16.77
N GLN A 131 26.02 10.67 16.44
CA GLN A 131 25.77 12.06 16.03
C GLN A 131 25.89 13.03 17.21
N ARG A 132 25.50 12.61 18.43
CA ARG A 132 25.70 13.40 19.65
C ARG A 132 27.18 13.50 20.01
N ALA A 133 27.91 12.39 19.93
CA ALA A 133 29.36 12.38 20.18
C ALA A 133 30.13 13.26 19.18
N ALA A 134 29.77 13.22 17.90
CA ALA A 134 30.37 14.08 16.87
C ALA A 134 30.06 15.57 17.10
N ALA A 135 28.83 15.92 17.49
CA ALA A 135 28.45 17.30 17.80
C ALA A 135 29.13 17.85 19.06
N GLN A 136 29.42 16.97 20.03
CA GLN A 136 30.10 17.32 21.27
C GLN A 136 31.62 17.49 21.05
N ALA A 137 32.23 16.61 20.25
CA ALA A 137 33.63 16.74 19.82
C ALA A 137 33.89 18.03 19.02
N ALA A 138 32.94 18.44 18.18
CA ALA A 138 33.03 19.69 17.41
C ALA A 138 32.91 20.97 18.28
N ARG A 139 32.31 20.87 19.48
CA ARG A 139 32.19 22.00 20.42
C ARG A 139 33.41 22.16 21.32
N THR A 140 34.14 21.07 21.59
CA THR A 140 35.37 21.09 22.40
C THR A 140 36.62 21.44 21.62
N ALA A 141 36.55 21.55 20.29
CA ALA A 141 37.67 21.89 19.41
C ALA A 141 37.71 23.40 19.03
N ARG A 142 37.05 24.26 19.80
CA ARG A 142 37.04 25.72 19.63
C ARG A 142 37.63 26.43 20.84
#